data_AF-A0A379ABK3-F1
#
_entry.id   AF-A0A379ABK3-F1
#
_cell.length_a   1.000
_cell.length_b   1.000
_cell.length_c   1.000
_cell.angle_alpha   90.00
_cell.angle_beta   90.00
_cell.angle_gamma   90.00
#
_symmetry.space_group_name_H-M   'P 1'
#
loop_
_entity.id
_entity.type
_entity.pdbx_description
1 polymer ?
#
loop_
_entity_poly.entity_id
_entity_poly.type
_entity_poly.pdbx_seq_one_letter_code
_entity_poly.pdbx_strand_id
1 'polypeptide(L)'
;MMAGSWINGQANAPAFRLTLAGADVTQKIEQRLISLTLTDNRGFEADQLDIELDDADGQLMMPRRGVELSLALGWKGEAFFPKGTYTVDEIEHSGTAARRTG
;
A
#
# COMPACT_ATOMS: atom_id res chain seq x y z
N MET A 1 -19.02 26.09 22.59
CA MET A 1 -17.75 25.55 22.08
C MET A 1 -17.57 24.17 22.71
N MET A 2 -17.90 23.10 21.99
CA MET A 2 -17.69 21.73 22.50
C MET A 2 -16.46 21.18 21.79
N ALA A 3 -15.40 20.91 22.55
CA ALA A 3 -14.28 20.13 22.04
C ALA A 3 -14.82 18.73 21.73
N GLY A 4 -15.00 18.42 20.45
CA GLY A 4 -15.45 17.10 20.01
C GLY A 4 -14.46 16.05 20.52
N SER A 5 -14.98 15.01 21.18
CA SER A 5 -14.19 13.88 21.68
C SER A 5 -13.47 13.22 20.52
N TRP A 6 -12.18 13.49 20.39
CA TRP A 6 -11.30 13.02 19.31
C TRP A 6 -10.86 11.56 19.51
N ILE A 7 -11.34 10.91 20.57
CA ILE A 7 -11.16 9.48 20.85
C ILE A 7 -12.51 8.96 21.34
N ASN A 8 -13.18 8.14 20.54
CA ASN A 8 -14.52 7.57 20.83
C ASN A 8 -14.46 6.11 21.31
N GLY A 9 -13.26 5.53 21.46
CA GLY A 9 -13.07 4.15 21.88
C GLY A 9 -13.65 3.09 20.92
N GLN A 10 -14.04 3.49 19.70
CA GLN A 10 -14.38 2.53 18.66
C GLN A 10 -13.08 1.92 18.12
N ALA A 11 -13.08 0.59 17.95
CA ALA A 11 -11.99 -0.12 17.29
C ALA A 11 -12.04 0.17 15.79
N ASN A 12 -11.63 1.39 15.42
CA ASN A 12 -11.52 1.81 14.04
C ASN A 12 -10.24 1.18 13.47
N ALA A 13 -10.41 0.06 12.76
CA ALA A 13 -9.31 -0.57 12.05
C ALA A 13 -9.06 0.19 10.74
N PRO A 14 -7.86 0.76 10.53
CA PRO A 14 -7.53 1.37 9.25
C PRO A 14 -7.64 0.30 8.15
N ALA A 15 -8.14 0.71 7.00
CA ALA A 15 -8.30 -0.14 5.84
C ALA A 15 -7.82 0.61 4.59
N PHE A 16 -7.46 -0.14 3.57
CA PHE A 16 -7.12 0.38 2.26
C PHE A 16 -7.81 -0.44 1.17
N ARG A 17 -7.87 0.12 -0.03
CA ARG A 17 -8.19 -0.60 -1.26
C ARG A 17 -7.11 -0.31 -2.28
N LEU A 18 -6.60 -1.38 -2.89
CA LEU A 18 -5.65 -1.31 -3.99
C LEU A 18 -6.24 -1.96 -5.23
N THR A 19 -6.20 -1.23 -6.34
CA THR A 19 -6.65 -1.72 -7.65
C THR A 19 -5.48 -1.66 -8.62
N LEU A 20 -5.10 -2.78 -9.20
CA LEU A 20 -4.01 -2.89 -10.17
C LEU A 20 -4.60 -3.13 -11.56
N ALA A 21 -4.37 -2.22 -12.52
CA ALA A 21 -4.96 -2.28 -13.87
C ALA A 21 -6.50 -2.51 -13.86
N GLY A 22 -7.22 -1.91 -12.91
CA GLY A 22 -8.66 -2.06 -12.76
C GLY A 22 -9.12 -3.31 -11.99
N ALA A 23 -8.22 -4.23 -11.62
CA ALA A 23 -8.56 -5.40 -10.80
C ALA A 23 -8.28 -5.14 -9.31
N ASP A 24 -9.25 -5.44 -8.44
CA ASP A 24 -9.06 -5.34 -6.97
C ASP A 24 -8.06 -6.41 -6.51
N VAL A 25 -6.94 -5.97 -5.94
CA VAL A 25 -5.87 -6.82 -5.41
C VAL A 25 -5.75 -6.75 -3.89
N THR A 26 -6.67 -6.02 -3.23
CA THR A 26 -6.59 -5.67 -1.81
C THR A 26 -6.36 -6.89 -0.93
N GLN A 27 -7.16 -7.95 -1.08
CA GLN A 27 -7.04 -9.15 -0.23
C GLN A 27 -5.70 -9.88 -0.40
N LYS A 28 -5.12 -9.87 -1.60
CA LYS A 28 -3.82 -10.51 -1.87
C LYS A 28 -2.69 -9.71 -1.23
N ILE A 29 -2.78 -8.38 -1.31
CA ILE A 29 -1.80 -7.47 -0.72
C ILE A 29 -1.90 -7.49 0.80
N GLU A 30 -3.11 -7.42 1.36
CA GLU A 30 -3.36 -7.38 2.81
C GLU A 30 -2.75 -8.58 3.55
N GLN A 31 -2.76 -9.78 2.96
CA GLN A 31 -2.17 -10.98 3.55
C GLN A 31 -0.65 -10.93 3.70
N ARG A 32 0.02 -10.06 2.94
CA ARG A 32 1.48 -9.94 2.88
C ARG A 32 1.96 -8.54 3.22
N LEU A 33 1.07 -7.62 3.58
CA LEU A 33 1.43 -6.22 3.75
C LEU A 33 2.31 -6.04 4.98
N ILE A 34 3.54 -5.57 4.77
CA ILE A 34 4.44 -5.13 5.84
C ILE A 34 4.19 -3.66 6.13
N SER A 35 4.21 -2.82 5.08
CA SER A 35 3.97 -1.38 5.20
C SER A 35 3.36 -0.79 3.93
N LEU A 36 2.57 0.27 4.10
CA LEU A 36 2.05 1.11 3.02
C LEU A 36 2.27 2.57 3.42
N THR A 37 3.09 3.28 2.65
CA THR A 37 3.43 4.68 2.91
C THR A 37 3.00 5.52 1.72
N LEU A 38 2.17 6.54 1.98
CA LEU A 38 1.81 7.56 1.01
C LEU A 38 2.49 8.87 1.42
N THR A 39 3.32 9.42 0.53
CA THR A 39 3.99 10.71 0.70
C THR A 39 3.37 11.71 -0.28
N ASP A 40 2.52 12.59 0.24
CA ASP A 40 1.96 13.71 -0.51
C ASP A 40 3.03 14.82 -0.63
N ASN A 41 3.51 15.05 -1.86
CA ASN A 41 4.52 16.06 -2.13
C ASN A 41 3.86 17.38 -2.56
N ARG A 42 4.52 18.51 -2.27
CA ARG A 42 4.01 19.85 -2.62
C ARG A 42 4.86 20.46 -3.73
N GLY A 43 4.22 21.25 -4.58
CA GLY A 43 4.90 21.97 -5.66
C GLY A 43 4.98 21.15 -6.94
N PHE A 44 6.19 20.90 -7.43
CA PHE A 44 6.42 20.21 -8.71
C PHE A 44 6.86 18.75 -8.55
N GLU A 45 6.96 18.25 -7.33
CA GLU A 45 7.28 16.86 -7.04
C GLU A 45 6.01 16.02 -7.06
N ALA A 46 6.09 14.83 -7.68
CA ALA A 46 4.97 13.90 -7.73
C ALA A 46 4.81 13.18 -6.37
N ASP A 47 3.57 12.83 -6.02
CA ASP A 47 3.30 12.01 -4.85
C ASP A 47 3.95 10.62 -5.00
N GLN A 48 4.37 10.05 -3.89
CA GLN A 48 5.03 8.74 -3.85
C GLN A 48 4.21 7.76 -3.02
N LEU A 49 4.05 6.54 -3.54
CA LEU A 49 3.40 5.43 -2.86
C LEU A 49 4.36 4.25 -2.76
N ASP A 50 4.79 3.94 -1.54
CA ASP A 50 5.65 2.80 -1.24
C ASP A 50 4.82 1.68 -0.60
N ILE A 51 4.98 0.46 -1.09
CA ILE A 51 4.30 -0.74 -0.56
C ILE A 51 5.36 -1.82 -0.35
N GLU A 52 5.47 -2.28 0.89
CA GLU A 52 6.38 -3.35 1.28
C GLU A 52 5.58 -4.62 1.57
N LEU A 53 5.99 -5.74 0.96
CA LEU A 53 5.27 -7.01 1.03
C LEU A 53 6.19 -8.13 1.48
N ASP A 54 5.63 -9.08 2.23
CA ASP A 54 6.29 -10.31 2.62
C ASP A 54 6.26 -11.34 1.47
N ASP A 55 7.46 -11.67 0.98
CA ASP A 55 7.71 -12.70 -0.02
C ASP A 55 8.61 -13.83 0.53
N ALA A 56 8.56 -14.11 1.84
CA ALA A 56 9.37 -15.16 2.45
C ALA A 56 9.14 -16.57 1.86
N ASP A 57 7.98 -16.79 1.21
CA ASP A 57 7.64 -18.05 0.52
C ASP A 57 7.93 -18.04 -0.99
N GLY A 58 8.42 -16.92 -1.53
CA GLY A 58 8.76 -16.73 -2.94
C GLY A 58 7.56 -16.84 -3.89
N GLN A 59 6.33 -16.69 -3.40
CA GLN A 59 5.11 -16.83 -4.19
C GLN A 59 4.61 -15.49 -4.75
N LEU A 60 5.28 -14.38 -4.46
CA LEU A 60 4.83 -13.06 -4.89
C LEU A 60 5.15 -12.84 -6.37
N MET A 61 4.09 -12.78 -7.18
CA MET A 61 4.22 -12.40 -8.58
C MET A 61 4.38 -10.88 -8.68
N MET A 62 5.59 -10.44 -9.04
CA MET A 62 5.88 -9.02 -9.24
C MET A 62 5.04 -8.45 -10.39
N PRO A 63 4.37 -7.30 -10.20
CA PRO A 63 3.62 -6.66 -11.27
C PRO A 63 4.56 -6.20 -12.39
N ARG A 64 3.99 -5.89 -13.55
CA ARG A 64 4.76 -5.24 -14.62
C ARG A 64 4.99 -3.78 -14.26
N ARG A 65 6.19 -3.28 -14.53
CA ARG A 65 6.45 -1.84 -14.53
C ARG A 65 5.55 -1.13 -15.56
N GLY A 66 5.22 0.12 -15.27
CA GLY A 66 4.32 0.95 -16.07
C GLY A 66 2.84 0.64 -15.86
N VAL A 67 2.49 -0.31 -14.99
CA VAL A 67 1.08 -0.62 -14.72
C VAL A 67 0.49 0.39 -13.73
N GLU A 68 -0.78 0.69 -13.93
CA GLU A 68 -1.53 1.63 -13.09
C GLU A 68 -1.99 0.97 -11.78
N LEU A 69 -1.77 1.66 -10.66
CA LEU A 69 -2.18 1.27 -9.32
C LEU A 69 -3.00 2.40 -8.68
N SER A 70 -4.25 2.14 -8.32
CA SER A 70 -5.08 3.10 -7.59
C SER A 70 -5.15 2.78 -6.10
N LEU A 71 -4.96 3.80 -5.26
CA LEU A 71 -5.07 3.71 -3.81
C LEU A 71 -6.31 4.43 -3.31
N ALA A 72 -7.02 3.79 -2.38
CA ALA A 72 -7.99 4.45 -1.52
C ALA A 72 -7.77 4.04 -0.06
N LEU A 73 -7.94 4.98 0.87
CA LEU A 73 -7.73 4.79 2.30
C LEU A 73 -9.02 5.07 3.07
N GLY A 74 -9.23 4.41 4.20
CA GLY A 74 -10.41 4.62 5.02
C GLY A 74 -10.40 3.77 6.28
N TRP A 75 -11.60 3.58 6.84
CA TRP A 75 -11.82 2.71 7.99
C TRP A 75 -12.62 1.48 7.58
N LYS A 76 -12.34 0.35 8.22
CA LYS A 76 -13.06 -0.89 7.97
C LYS A 76 -14.56 -0.70 8.23
N GLY A 77 -15.39 -0.99 7.21
CA GLY A 77 -16.85 -0.85 7.29
C GLY A 77 -17.37 0.53 6.88
N GLU A 78 -16.48 1.47 6.53
CA GLU A 78 -16.84 2.81 6.03
C GLU A 78 -16.50 2.96 4.53
N ALA A 79 -16.91 4.07 3.95
CA ALA A 79 -16.53 4.42 2.58
C ALA A 79 -15.02 4.73 2.50
N PHE A 80 -14.37 4.28 1.44
CA PHE A 80 -12.98 4.61 1.17
C PHE A 80 -12.85 5.98 0.50
N PHE A 81 -11.82 6.71 0.87
CA PHE A 81 -11.43 7.97 0.26
C PHE A 81 -10.35 7.71 -0.80
N PRO A 82 -10.62 7.97 -2.09
CA PRO A 82 -9.61 7.86 -3.14
C PRO A 82 -8.42 8.79 -2.86
N LYS A 83 -7.20 8.24 -3.00
CA LYS A 83 -5.94 8.99 -2.81
C LYS A 83 -5.24 9.31 -4.12
N GLY A 84 -5.50 8.54 -5.15
CA GLY A 84 -5.00 8.81 -6.48
C GLY A 84 -4.63 7.54 -7.21
N THR A 85 -3.94 7.76 -8.31
CA THR A 85 -3.49 6.74 -9.24
C THR A 85 -2.00 6.92 -9.46
N TYR A 86 -1.26 5.84 -9.31
CA TYR A 86 0.20 5.78 -9.34
C TYR A 86 0.64 4.82 -10.44
N THR A 87 1.82 5.06 -11.01
CA THR A 87 2.43 4.15 -11.98
C THR A 87 3.51 3.36 -11.28
N VAL A 88 3.48 2.04 -11.37
CA VAL A 88 4.54 1.19 -10.79
C VAL A 88 5.80 1.37 -11.62
N ASP A 89 6.82 2.04 -11.10
CA ASP A 89 8.09 2.29 -11.77
C ASP A 89 9.21 1.43 -11.21
N GLU A 90 9.29 1.29 -9.88
CA GLU A 90 10.30 0.54 -9.18
C GLU A 90 9.73 -0.72 -8.49
N ILE A 91 10.53 -1.78 -8.49
CA ILE A 91 10.24 -3.05 -7.81
C ILE A 91 11.56 -3.55 -7.27
N GLU A 92 11.68 -3.62 -5.96
CA GLU A 92 12.82 -4.17 -5.25
C GLU A 92 12.44 -5.49 -4.57
N HIS A 93 13.35 -6.46 -4.58
CA HIS A 93 13.21 -7.70 -3.82
C HIS A 93 14.48 -7.86 -2.97
N SER A 94 14.33 -7.80 -1.64
CA SER A 94 15.43 -7.99 -0.70
C SER A 94 15.45 -9.44 -0.19
N GLY A 95 16.19 -10.30 -0.87
CA GLY A 95 16.50 -11.65 -0.37
C GLY A 95 17.81 -11.61 0.40
N THR A 96 17.91 -12.31 1.54
CA THR A 96 19.19 -12.45 2.26
C THR A 96 20.24 -13.00 1.30
N ALA A 97 21.31 -12.23 1.07
CA ALA A 97 22.47 -12.68 0.30
C ALA A 97 23.06 -13.93 0.96
N ALA A 98 22.77 -15.10 0.40
CA ALA A 98 23.45 -16.32 0.78
C ALA A 98 24.91 -16.20 0.31
N ARG A 99 25.80 -15.77 1.22
CA ARG A 99 27.25 -15.83 1.01
C ARG A 99 27.66 -17.30 0.96
N ARG A 100 27.72 -17.86 -0.24
CA ARG A 100 28.31 -19.18 -0.49
C ARG A 100 29.82 -18.99 -0.65
N THR A 101 30.54 -19.03 0.47
CA THR A 101 31.98 -19.34 0.46
C THR A 101 32.11 -20.85 0.49
N GLY A 102 32.56 -21.43 -0.63
CA GLY A 102 33.06 -22.79 -0.75
C GLY A 102 34.44 -22.74 -1.36
#